data_AF-A0A2K9E675-F1
#
_entry.id   AF-A0A2K9E675-F1
#
_cell.length_a   1.000
_cell.length_b   1.000
_cell.length_c   1.000
_cell.angle_alpha   90.00
_cell.angle_beta   90.00
_cell.angle_gamma   90.00
#
_symmetry.space_group_name_H-M   'P 1'
#
loop_
_entity.id
_entity.type
_entity.pdbx_description
1 polymer ?
#
loop_
_entity_poly.entity_id
_entity_poly.type
_entity_poly.pdbx_seq_one_letter_code
_entity_poly.pdbx_strand_id
1 'polypeptide(L)'
;MGLARILEAIYEQDFLDFSYGFRPNRSGHDALRAINKTIIKDKINYIVDADIKGFFNNVDHEWMMKFIGHRIADPNIKRLIVRFLKAGIMERGRFEATDKGTA
;
A
#
# COMPACT_ATOMS: atom_id res chain seq x y z
N MET A 1 -16.31 2.84 1.19
CA MET A 1 -15.94 3.30 -0.16
C MET A 1 -15.52 4.77 -0.23
N GLY A 2 -15.99 5.69 0.63
CA GLY A 2 -15.59 7.11 0.55
C GLY A 2 -14.13 7.41 0.92
N LEU A 3 -13.64 6.83 2.02
CA LEU A 3 -12.28 7.10 2.52
C LEU A 3 -11.19 6.73 1.50
N ALA A 4 -11.27 5.53 0.90
CA ALA A 4 -10.29 5.07 -0.09
C ALA A 4 -10.17 6.04 -1.28
N ARG A 5 -11.29 6.52 -1.83
CA ARG A 5 -11.30 7.48 -2.93
C ARG A 5 -10.63 8.81 -2.58
N ILE A 6 -10.80 9.26 -1.33
CA ILE A 6 -10.13 10.48 -0.84
C ILE A 6 -8.62 10.24 -0.76
N LEU A 7 -8.20 9.11 -0.20
CA LEU A 7 -6.77 8.76 -0.09
C LEU A 7 -6.14 8.59 -1.47
N GLU A 8 -6.81 7.90 -2.40
CA GLU A 8 -6.38 7.75 -3.79
C GLU A 8 -6.13 9.11 -4.43
N ALA A 9 -7.06 10.05 -4.32
CA ALA A 9 -6.91 11.39 -4.90
C ALA A 9 -5.69 12.16 -4.34
N ILE A 10 -5.34 11.93 -3.06
CA ILE A 10 -4.21 12.59 -2.41
C ILE A 10 -2.87 11.96 -2.81
N TYR A 11 -2.78 10.62 -2.80
CA TYR A 11 -1.52 9.90 -2.97
C TYR A 11 -1.19 9.56 -4.42
N GLU A 12 -2.19 9.52 -5.32
CA GLU A 12 -1.93 9.27 -6.75
C GLU A 12 -1.03 10.34 -7.38
N GLN A 13 -1.00 11.55 -6.81
CA GLN A 13 -0.11 12.64 -7.22
C GLN A 13 1.35 12.41 -6.83
N ASP A 14 1.61 11.58 -5.82
CA ASP A 14 2.97 11.35 -5.29
C ASP A 14 3.54 9.99 -5.74
N PHE A 15 2.70 9.06 -6.17
CA PHE A 15 3.17 7.74 -6.59
C PHE A 15 4.04 7.80 -7.84
N LEU A 16 5.21 7.17 -7.74
CA LEU A 16 6.17 7.06 -8.84
C LEU A 16 5.57 6.29 -10.02
N ASP A 17 5.95 6.67 -11.24
CA ASP A 17 5.42 6.08 -12.47
C ASP A 17 5.69 4.58 -12.63
N PHE A 18 6.74 4.08 -11.97
CA PHE A 18 7.09 2.66 -11.95
C PHE A 18 6.39 1.86 -10.84
N SER A 19 5.47 2.48 -10.09
CA SER A 19 4.57 1.79 -9.18
C SER A 19 3.28 1.43 -9.91
N TYR A 20 2.97 0.14 -10.04
CA TYR A 20 1.82 -0.35 -10.82
C TYR A 20 0.72 -1.02 -9.99
N GLY A 21 1.05 -1.48 -8.78
CA GLY A 21 0.11 -2.23 -7.93
C GLY A 21 -0.94 -1.34 -7.28
N PHE A 22 -2.19 -1.84 -7.22
CA PHE A 22 -3.31 -1.24 -6.49
C PHE A 22 -3.61 0.23 -6.86
N ARG A 23 -3.30 0.65 -8.09
CA ARG A 23 -3.52 2.03 -8.57
C ARG A 23 -4.60 2.10 -9.65
N PRO A 24 -5.40 3.17 -9.69
CA PRO A 24 -6.36 3.38 -10.77
C PRO A 24 -5.64 3.49 -12.12
N ASN A 25 -6.20 2.87 -13.16
CA ASN A 25 -5.66 2.90 -14.53
C ASN A 25 -4.22 2.34 -14.69
N ARG A 26 -3.72 1.56 -13.73
CA ARG A 26 -2.45 0.82 -13.83
C ARG A 26 -2.73 -0.67 -13.62
N SER A 27 -1.97 -1.52 -14.31
CA SER A 27 -2.14 -2.97 -14.26
C SER A 27 -0.79 -3.70 -14.23
N GLY A 28 -0.81 -4.98 -13.87
CA GLY A 28 0.37 -5.83 -13.96
C GLY A 28 0.93 -5.95 -15.39
N HIS A 29 0.08 -5.83 -16.41
CA HIS A 29 0.52 -5.80 -17.81
C HIS A 29 1.34 -4.53 -18.13
N ASP A 30 1.07 -3.41 -17.48
CA ASP A 30 1.87 -2.19 -17.63
C ASP A 30 3.28 -2.37 -17.06
N ALA A 31 3.39 -3.03 -15.90
CA ALA A 31 4.67 -3.38 -15.30
C ALA A 31 5.49 -4.30 -16.22
N LEU A 32 4.87 -5.35 -16.77
CA LEU A 32 5.53 -6.26 -17.71
C LEU A 32 6.00 -5.55 -18.97
N ARG A 33 5.18 -4.65 -19.54
CA ARG A 33 5.57 -3.85 -20.71
C ARG A 33 6.75 -2.94 -20.42
N ALA A 34 6.77 -2.29 -19.25
CA ALA A 34 7.88 -1.43 -18.84
C ALA A 34 9.18 -2.22 -18.71
N ILE A 35 9.16 -3.33 -17.97
CA ILE A 35 10.32 -4.22 -17.79
C ILE A 35 10.83 -4.73 -19.14
N ASN A 36 9.94 -5.24 -20.01
CA ASN A 36 10.33 -5.75 -21.31
C ASN A 36 11.01 -4.67 -22.17
N LYS A 37 10.46 -3.45 -22.20
CA LYS A 37 11.04 -2.32 -22.93
C LYS A 37 12.43 -1.95 -22.40
N THR A 38 12.61 -1.91 -21.08
CA THR A 38 13.90 -1.59 -20.45
C THR A 38 14.96 -2.64 -20.75
N ILE A 39 14.63 -3.93 -20.61
CA ILE A 39 15.57 -5.03 -20.88
C ILE A 39 15.98 -5.07 -22.36
N ILE A 40 15.06 -4.82 -23.29
CA ILE A 40 15.36 -4.83 -24.73
C ILE A 40 16.21 -3.62 -25.14
N LYS A 41 15.91 -2.43 -24.59
CA LYS A 41 16.54 -1.18 -25.01
C LYS A 41 17.91 -0.97 -24.38
N ASP A 42 18.04 -1.33 -23.10
CA ASP A 42 19.22 -1.04 -22.29
C ASP A 42 20.03 -2.33 -22.05
N LYS A 43 21.34 -2.21 -21.84
CA LYS A 43 22.21 -3.37 -21.55
C LYS A 43 22.09 -3.79 -20.08
N ILE A 44 20.96 -4.39 -19.72
CA ILE A 44 20.70 -4.95 -18.39
C ILE A 44 21.24 -6.38 -18.34
N ASN A 45 22.15 -6.67 -17.41
CA ASN A 45 22.74 -8.01 -17.24
C ASN A 45 22.16 -8.79 -16.05
N TYR A 46 21.51 -8.09 -15.10
CA TYR A 46 21.02 -8.67 -13.86
C TYR A 46 19.66 -8.09 -13.49
N ILE A 47 18.80 -8.94 -12.95
CA ILE A 47 17.51 -8.57 -12.37
C ILE A 47 17.56 -8.99 -10.90
N VAL A 48 17.21 -8.07 -10.00
CA VAL A 48 17.07 -8.35 -8.57
C VAL A 48 15.59 -8.52 -8.28
N ASP A 49 15.20 -9.75 -7.94
CA ASP A 49 13.85 -10.05 -7.48
C ASP A 49 13.81 -10.00 -5.94
N ALA A 50 12.86 -9.27 -5.40
CA ALA A 50 12.73 -9.04 -3.96
C ALA A 50 11.25 -8.97 -3.57
N ASP A 51 10.90 -9.73 -2.53
CA ASP A 51 9.55 -9.78 -1.95
C ASP A 51 9.59 -9.60 -0.43
N ILE A 52 8.53 -8.99 0.12
CA ILE A 52 8.40 -8.76 1.56
C ILE A 52 7.48 -9.83 2.14
N LYS A 53 8.07 -10.78 2.86
CA LYS A 53 7.34 -11.86 3.52
C LYS A 53 6.31 -11.30 4.51
N GLY A 54 5.03 -11.63 4.27
CA GLY A 54 3.94 -11.25 5.16
C GLY A 54 3.78 -9.74 5.29
N PHE A 55 3.97 -8.99 4.19
CA PHE A 55 3.85 -7.53 4.14
C PHE A 55 2.66 -7.00 4.94
N PHE A 56 1.44 -7.45 4.63
CA PHE A 56 0.22 -6.97 5.28
C PHE A 56 0.08 -7.41 6.74
N ASN A 57 0.72 -8.49 7.18
CA ASN A 57 0.63 -8.96 8.57
C ASN A 57 1.59 -8.22 9.49
N ASN A 58 2.67 -7.64 8.94
CA ASN A 58 3.77 -7.07 9.71
C ASN A 58 3.84 -5.55 9.64
N VAL A 59 2.82 -4.87 9.10
CA VAL A 59 2.84 -3.42 8.97
C VAL A 59 2.80 -2.76 10.34
N ASP A 60 3.78 -1.90 10.62
CA ASP A 60 3.86 -1.12 11.84
C ASP A 60 2.89 0.07 11.80
N HIS A 61 1.92 0.10 12.73
CA HIS A 61 0.89 1.13 12.78
C HIS A 61 1.45 2.51 13.14
N GLU A 62 2.51 2.59 13.95
CA GLU A 62 3.11 3.87 14.34
C GLU A 62 3.77 4.52 13.12
N TRP A 63 4.56 3.75 12.38
CA TRP A 63 5.17 4.20 11.14
C TRP A 63 4.13 4.55 10.09
N MET A 64 3.11 3.71 9.90
CA MET A 64 2.02 3.99 8.97
C MET A 64 1.34 5.33 9.27
N MET A 65 1.03 5.59 10.55
CA MET A 65 0.39 6.85 10.95
C MET A 65 1.32 8.06 10.82
N LYS A 66 2.63 7.90 11.04
CA LYS A 66 3.64 8.95 10.74
C LYS A 66 3.63 9.32 9.26
N PHE A 67 3.65 8.33 8.37
CA PHE A 67 3.62 8.58 6.92
C PHE A 67 2.32 9.23 6.47
N ILE A 68 1.18 8.76 6.98
CA ILE A 68 -0.12 9.39 6.70
C ILE A 68 -0.14 10.85 7.16
N GLY A 69 0.53 11.14 8.28
CA GLY A 69 0.64 12.49 8.84
C GLY A 69 1.34 13.50 7.94
N HIS A 70 2.14 13.07 6.96
CA HIS A 70 2.80 13.99 6.03
C HIS A 70 1.83 14.64 5.03
N ARG A 71 0.75 13.95 4.66
CA ARG A 71 -0.22 14.44 3.66
C ARG A 71 -1.58 14.80 4.24
N ILE A 72 -1.94 14.18 5.35
CA ILE A 72 -3.25 14.36 5.97
C ILE A 72 -3.05 15.05 7.31
N ALA A 73 -3.60 16.26 7.45
CA ALA A 73 -3.60 16.98 8.72
C ALA A 73 -4.84 16.63 9.58
N ASP A 74 -5.96 16.28 8.94
CA ASP A 74 -7.25 16.09 9.61
C ASP A 74 -7.21 14.97 10.67
N PRO A 75 -7.42 15.30 11.96
CA PRO A 75 -7.41 14.32 13.04
C PRO A 75 -8.56 13.30 12.95
N ASN A 76 -9.70 13.66 12.33
CA ASN A 76 -10.85 12.75 12.19
C ASN A 76 -10.55 11.64 11.18
N ILE A 77 -9.93 11.98 10.06
CA ILE A 77 -9.50 11.00 9.06
C ILE A 77 -8.44 10.07 9.65
N LYS A 78 -7.44 10.63 10.36
CA LYS A 78 -6.43 9.82 11.06
C LYS A 78 -7.06 8.85 12.04
N ARG A 79 -8.00 9.33 12.86
CA ARG A 79 -8.72 8.51 13.84
C ARG A 79 -9.50 7.38 13.15
N LEU A 80 -10.11 7.65 12.00
CA LEU A 80 -10.83 6.65 11.22
C LEU A 80 -9.88 5.57 10.68
N ILE A 81 -8.71 5.97 10.17
CA ILE A 81 -7.71 5.02 9.68
C ILE A 81 -7.18 4.14 10.82
N VAL A 82 -6.85 4.72 11.98
CA VAL A 82 -6.44 3.94 13.16
C VAL A 82 -7.49 2.92 13.57
N ARG A 83 -8.78 3.27 13.49
CA ARG A 83 -9.87 2.33 13.78
C ARG A 83 -9.91 1.17 12.79
N PHE A 84 -9.61 1.39 11.51
CA PHE A 84 -9.50 0.31 10.54
C PHE A 84 -8.27 -0.57 10.80
N LEU A 85 -7.12 0.02 11.14
CA LEU A 85 -5.90 -0.75 11.42
C LEU A 85 -6.01 -1.62 12.66
N LYS A 86 -6.76 -1.16 13.67
CA LYS A 86 -7.00 -1.89 14.93
C LYS A 86 -8.28 -2.71 14.91
N ALA A 87 -9.01 -2.74 13.79
CA ALA A 87 -10.18 -3.59 13.68
C ALA A 87 -9.68 -5.04 13.66
N GLY A 88 -9.81 -5.70 14.81
CA GLY A 88 -9.43 -7.10 14.97
C GLY A 88 -10.20 -8.01 14.01
N ILE A 89 -9.65 -9.19 13.76
CA ILE A 89 -10.32 -10.23 12.97
C ILE A 89 -11.23 -11.08 13.87
N MET A 90 -12.39 -11.45 13.35
CA MET A 90 -13.27 -12.41 14.00
C MET A 90 -13.18 -13.75 13.25
N GLU A 91 -12.45 -14.69 13.84
CA GLU A 91 -12.25 -16.02 13.24
C GLU A 91 -12.92 -17.08 14.12
N ARG A 92 -13.83 -17.86 13.52
CA ARG A 92 -14.56 -18.96 14.18
C ARG A 92 -15.23 -18.58 15.51
N GLY A 93 -15.80 -17.37 15.57
CA GLY A 93 -16.50 -16.86 16.75
C GLY A 93 -15.59 -16.33 17.86
N ARG A 94 -14.27 -16.25 17.64
CA ARG A 94 -13.31 -15.60 18.54
C ARG A 94 -12.80 -14.30 17.93
N PHE A 95 -12.75 -13.26 18.75
CA PHE A 95 -12.17 -11.98 18.37
C PHE A 95 -10.68 -12.00 18.68
N GLU A 96 -9.85 -11.71 17.68
CA GLU A 96 -8.41 -11.54 17.83
C GLU A 96 -8.05 -10.08 17.56
N ALA A 97 -7.36 -9.44 18.50
CA ALA A 97 -6.92 -8.06 18.36
C ALA A 97 -5.74 -7.97 17.39
N THR A 98 -5.79 -6.99 16.48
CA THR A 98 -4.72 -6.72 15.51
C THR A 98 -3.77 -5.65 16.05
N ASP A 99 -2.67 -6.08 16.68
CA ASP A 99 -1.64 -5.18 17.23
C ASP A 99 -0.64 -4.69 16.16
N LYS A 100 -0.55 -5.40 15.03
CA LYS A 100 0.27 -5.07 13.84
C LYS A 100 -0.40 -5.61 12.58
N GLY A 101 -0.06 -5.04 11.43
CA GLY A 101 -0.62 -5.45 10.13
C GLY A 101 -1.89 -4.66 9.74
N THR A 102 -2.45 -4.98 8.57
CA THR A 102 -3.62 -4.30 8.00
C THR A 102 -4.75 -5.26 7.67
N ALA A 103 -4.58 -6.55 8.00
CA ALA A 103 -5.49 -7.64 7.69
C ALA A 103 -6.19 -8.15 8.95
#